data_AF-A0A670YQP0-F1
#
_entry.id   AF-A0A670YQP0-F1
#
_cell.length_a   1.000
_cell.length_b   1.000
_cell.length_c   1.000
_cell.angle_alpha   90.00
_cell.angle_beta   90.00
_cell.angle_gamma   90.00
#
_symmetry.space_group_name_H-M   'P 1'
#
loop_
_entity.id
_entity.type
_entity.pdbx_description
1 polymer ?
#
loop_
_entity_poly.entity_id
_entity_poly.type
_entity_poly.pdbx_seq_one_letter_code
_entity_poly.pdbx_strand_id
1 'polypeptide(L)'
;ARSRSVVVKSLERPLAGTLLDGKERNSHYFSYEFMIILGEIDLILEKLPDWASPQSVEKTILTLNDKSYIRREPLGVALVIGAWNYPFVLIMGPLLAAIAAGNAVVVKPSEISENTAKVFEKLLPQYIDK
;
A
#
# COMPACT_ATOMS: atom_id res chain seq x y z
N ALA A 1 9.22 10.70 -1.42
CA ALA A 1 8.28 10.31 -2.50
C ALA A 1 8.88 9.23 -3.40
N ARG A 2 9.97 9.52 -4.13
CA ARG A 2 10.56 8.60 -5.13
C ARG A 2 10.94 7.21 -4.61
N SER A 3 11.57 7.10 -3.43
CA SER A 3 11.89 5.81 -2.81
C SER A 3 10.64 4.98 -2.51
N ARG A 4 9.60 5.61 -1.95
CA ARG A 4 8.32 4.97 -1.63
C ARG A 4 7.59 4.47 -2.88
N SER A 5 7.60 5.25 -3.97
CA SER A 5 7.03 4.82 -5.26
C SER A 5 7.74 3.58 -5.82
N VAL A 6 9.06 3.45 -5.63
CA VAL A 6 9.81 2.26 -6.09
C VAL A 6 9.37 1.01 -5.31
N VAL A 7 9.18 1.12 -3.99
CA VAL A 7 8.71 0.01 -3.16
C VAL A 7 7.26 -0.35 -3.49
N VAL A 8 6.37 0.64 -3.68
CA VAL A 8 5.00 0.37 -4.13
C VAL A 8 4.98 -0.35 -5.47
N LYS A 9 5.85 0.07 -6.40
CA LYS A 9 5.98 -0.56 -7.72
C LYS A 9 6.60 -1.97 -7.66
N SER A 10 7.50 -2.26 -6.72
CA SER A 10 8.10 -3.60 -6.62
C SER A 10 7.05 -4.67 -6.29
N LEU A 11 5.96 -4.27 -5.64
CA LEU A 11 4.82 -5.13 -5.30
C LEU A 11 3.88 -5.43 -6.48
N GLU A 12 4.03 -4.73 -7.60
CA GLU A 12 3.29 -5.00 -8.84
C GLU A 12 3.61 -6.39 -9.44
N ARG A 13 4.88 -6.83 -9.34
CA ARG A 13 5.34 -8.11 -9.92
C ARG A 13 4.80 -9.37 -9.22
N PRO A 14 4.80 -9.50 -7.88
CA PRO A 14 4.21 -10.67 -7.22
C PRO A 14 2.71 -10.82 -7.49
N LEU A 15 1.98 -9.71 -7.72
CA LEU A 15 0.59 -9.72 -8.17
C LEU A 15 0.45 -10.34 -9.56
N ALA A 16 1.33 -9.97 -10.50
CA ALA A 16 1.35 -10.51 -11.86
C ALA A 16 1.86 -11.97 -11.93
N GLY A 17 2.78 -12.39 -11.05
CA GLY A 17 3.27 -13.77 -10.98
C GLY A 17 2.22 -14.75 -10.44
N THR A 18 1.43 -14.31 -9.45
CA THR A 18 0.33 -15.12 -8.88
C THR A 18 -0.80 -15.33 -9.90
N LEU A 19 -0.96 -14.43 -10.88
CA LEU A 19 -1.91 -14.54 -12.00
C LEU A 19 -1.56 -15.69 -12.97
N LEU A 20 -0.29 -16.08 -13.04
CA LEU A 20 0.21 -17.04 -14.04
C LEU A 20 0.43 -18.45 -13.46
N ASP A 21 0.79 -18.56 -12.18
CA ASP A 21 1.10 -19.86 -11.54
C ASP A 21 -0.13 -20.56 -10.92
N GLY A 22 -1.23 -19.84 -10.67
CA GLY A 22 -2.47 -20.41 -10.14
C GLY A 22 -3.37 -20.94 -11.25
N LYS A 23 -3.23 -22.21 -11.62
CA LYS A 23 -4.19 -22.91 -12.48
C LYS A 23 -5.63 -22.71 -11.96
N GLU A 24 -6.48 -22.21 -12.86
CA GLU A 24 -7.95 -22.24 -12.89
C GLU A 24 -8.75 -21.05 -12.28
N ARG A 25 -9.19 -20.15 -13.19
CA ARG A 25 -10.60 -20.03 -13.62
C ARG A 25 -11.68 -19.49 -12.66
N ASN A 26 -11.36 -18.88 -11.52
CA ASN A 26 -12.37 -18.06 -10.85
C ASN A 26 -12.14 -16.56 -11.12
N SER A 27 -12.68 -16.11 -12.27
CA SER A 27 -12.72 -14.69 -12.70
C SER A 27 -13.09 -13.75 -11.55
N HIS A 28 -14.00 -14.19 -10.67
CA HIS A 28 -14.48 -13.43 -9.52
C HIS A 28 -13.38 -13.11 -8.48
N TYR A 29 -12.53 -14.06 -8.06
CA TYR A 29 -11.49 -13.74 -7.07
C TYR A 29 -10.43 -12.81 -7.64
N PHE A 30 -10.09 -12.99 -8.93
CA PHE A 30 -9.18 -12.10 -9.63
C PHE A 30 -9.75 -10.67 -9.70
N SER A 31 -11.03 -10.51 -10.05
CA SER A 31 -11.66 -9.19 -10.12
C SER A 31 -11.90 -8.56 -8.75
N TYR A 32 -12.28 -9.33 -7.73
CA TYR A 32 -12.63 -8.80 -6.41
C TYR A 32 -11.43 -8.47 -5.53
N GLU A 33 -10.29 -9.17 -5.65
CA GLU A 33 -9.12 -8.87 -4.79
C GLU A 33 -7.96 -8.24 -5.57
N PHE A 34 -7.63 -8.73 -6.76
CA PHE A 34 -6.39 -8.35 -7.44
C PHE A 34 -6.54 -7.08 -8.28
N MET A 35 -7.64 -6.94 -9.02
CA MET A 35 -7.88 -5.75 -9.85
C MET A 35 -7.98 -4.47 -9.01
N ILE A 36 -8.54 -4.58 -7.80
CA ILE A 36 -8.60 -3.47 -6.83
C ILE A 36 -7.18 -3.03 -6.43
N ILE A 37 -6.30 -3.98 -6.09
CA ILE A 37 -4.92 -3.67 -5.67
C ILE A 37 -4.08 -3.10 -6.81
N LEU A 38 -4.23 -3.59 -8.04
CA LEU A 38 -3.52 -3.01 -9.19
C LEU A 38 -3.95 -1.55 -9.42
N GLY A 39 -5.26 -1.27 -9.39
CA GLY A 39 -5.75 0.10 -9.51
C GLY A 39 -5.28 1.00 -8.36
N GLU A 40 -5.16 0.47 -7.15
CA GLU A 40 -4.64 1.21 -5.99
C GLU A 40 -3.15 1.52 -6.13
N ILE A 41 -2.35 0.58 -6.65
CA ILE A 41 -0.93 0.82 -6.97
C ILE A 41 -0.81 1.95 -8.00
N ASP A 42 -1.56 1.89 -9.10
CA ASP A 42 -1.53 2.92 -10.14
C ASP A 42 -1.90 4.29 -9.58
N LEU A 43 -2.98 4.36 -8.79
CA LEU A 43 -3.42 5.59 -8.13
C LEU A 43 -2.33 6.15 -7.19
N ILE A 44 -1.71 5.30 -6.37
CA ILE A 44 -0.63 5.72 -5.47
C ILE A 44 0.56 6.22 -6.27
N LEU A 45 0.99 5.50 -7.32
CA LEU A 45 2.13 5.91 -8.13
C LEU A 45 1.89 7.26 -8.81
N GLU A 46 0.67 7.51 -9.30
CA GLU A 46 0.27 8.78 -9.90
C GLU A 46 0.22 9.92 -8.88
N LYS A 47 -0.48 9.72 -7.75
CA LYS A 47 -0.81 10.80 -6.81
C LYS A 47 0.20 11.02 -5.69
N LEU A 48 1.08 10.07 -5.40
CA LEU A 48 2.01 10.16 -4.27
C LEU A 48 2.93 11.40 -4.30
N PRO A 49 3.45 11.87 -5.45
CA PRO A 49 4.22 13.12 -5.49
C PRO A 49 3.41 14.31 -4.97
N ASP A 50 2.15 14.42 -5.38
CA ASP A 50 1.25 15.50 -4.96
C ASP A 50 0.86 15.37 -3.50
N TRP A 51 0.44 14.18 -3.06
CA TRP A 51 0.08 13.91 -1.66
C TRP A 51 1.22 14.19 -0.67
N ALA A 52 2.45 13.93 -1.09
CA ALA A 52 3.65 14.15 -0.29
C ALA A 52 4.13 15.61 -0.29
N SER A 53 3.65 16.44 -1.21
CA SER A 53 4.07 17.83 -1.31
C SER A 53 3.44 18.69 -0.20
N PRO A 54 4.17 19.71 0.31
CA PRO A 54 3.60 20.68 1.25
C PRO A 54 2.36 21.37 0.66
N GLN A 55 1.27 21.41 1.42
CA GLN A 55 0.01 22.03 0.99
C GLN A 55 -0.12 23.41 1.64
N SER A 56 -0.11 24.47 0.83
CA SER A 56 -0.32 25.83 1.30
C SER A 56 -1.69 25.96 1.97
N VAL A 57 -1.77 26.72 3.05
CA VAL A 57 -3.04 27.02 3.73
C VAL A 57 -3.38 28.51 3.61
N GLU A 58 -4.66 28.81 3.76
CA GLU A 58 -5.15 30.18 3.77
C GLU A 58 -4.49 30.96 4.93
N LYS A 59 -4.09 32.20 4.64
CA LYS A 59 -3.43 33.09 5.58
C LYS A 59 -4.43 34.07 6.17
N THR A 60 -4.22 34.41 7.43
CA THR A 60 -4.93 35.53 8.07
C THR A 60 -4.11 36.81 8.00
N ILE A 61 -4.70 37.96 8.34
CA ILE A 61 -4.01 39.26 8.43
C ILE A 61 -2.76 39.18 9.32
N LEU A 62 -2.84 38.40 10.42
CA LEU A 62 -1.74 38.23 11.36
C LEU A 62 -0.58 37.40 10.79
N THR A 63 -0.84 36.55 9.80
CA THR A 63 0.13 35.60 9.22
C THR A 63 0.45 35.91 7.75
N LEU A 64 0.14 37.11 7.26
CA LEU A 64 0.30 37.48 5.84
C LEU A 64 1.73 37.29 5.34
N ASN A 65 2.70 37.68 6.17
CA ASN A 65 4.14 37.61 5.85
C ASN A 65 4.77 36.25 6.17
N ASP A 66 4.03 35.32 6.77
CA ASP A 66 4.54 34.00 7.14
C ASP A 66 4.45 33.00 5.98
N LYS A 67 5.15 31.87 6.09
CA LYS A 67 4.96 30.71 5.22
C LYS A 67 4.13 29.66 5.94
N SER A 68 2.84 29.61 5.63
CA SER A 68 1.89 28.67 6.26
C SER A 68 1.58 27.52 5.30
N TYR A 69 1.85 26.29 5.72
CA TYR A 69 1.56 25.07 4.95
C TYR A 69 1.40 23.86 5.87
N ILE A 70 0.76 22.82 5.36
CA ILE A 70 0.65 21.50 5.99
C ILE A 70 1.66 20.57 5.32
N ARG A 71 2.54 19.96 6.12
CA ARG A 71 3.43 18.88 5.69
C ARG A 71 3.00 17.57 6.32
N ARG A 72 2.86 16.53 5.51
CA ARG A 72 2.53 15.18 5.99
C ARG A 72 3.82 14.40 6.24
N GLU A 73 3.90 13.79 7.42
CA GLU A 73 5.05 13.01 7.87
C GLU A 73 4.59 11.61 8.29
N PRO A 74 5.47 10.59 8.18
CA PRO A 74 5.13 9.26 8.65
C PRO A 74 4.96 9.25 10.17
N LEU A 75 4.08 8.39 10.66
CA LEU A 75 3.83 8.20 12.08
C LEU A 75 4.85 7.27 12.74
N GLY A 76 5.49 6.39 11.96
CA GLY A 76 6.51 5.46 12.44
C GLY A 76 6.22 4.05 11.96
N VAL A 77 5.74 3.18 12.87
CA VAL A 77 5.42 1.77 12.58
C VAL A 77 3.91 1.56 12.58
N ALA A 78 3.37 1.02 11.49
CA ALA A 78 1.98 0.62 11.36
C ALA A 78 1.84 -0.91 11.49
N LEU A 79 0.78 -1.36 12.18
CA LEU A 79 0.39 -2.77 12.21
C LEU A 79 -0.84 -2.97 11.32
N VAL A 80 -0.74 -3.84 10.33
CA VAL A 80 -1.84 -4.25 9.46
C VAL A 80 -2.30 -5.65 9.88
N ILE A 81 -3.53 -5.75 10.39
CA ILE A 81 -4.15 -7.03 10.79
C ILE A 81 -5.16 -7.43 9.72
N GLY A 82 -4.86 -8.51 8.99
CA GLY A 82 -5.71 -8.99 7.90
C GLY A 82 -6.89 -9.83 8.38
N ALA A 83 -8.06 -9.64 7.76
CA ALA A 83 -9.20 -10.54 7.93
C ALA A 83 -9.11 -11.75 6.97
N TRP A 84 -10.00 -12.73 7.12
CA TRP A 84 -9.94 -14.01 6.39
C TRP A 84 -10.79 -14.07 5.12
N ASN A 85 -11.80 -13.22 4.99
CA ASN A 85 -12.82 -13.30 3.92
C ASN A 85 -12.33 -12.76 2.57
N TYR A 86 -11.45 -11.76 2.58
CA TYR A 86 -10.70 -11.29 1.41
C TYR A 86 -9.25 -11.07 1.83
N PRO A 87 -8.52 -12.16 2.11
CA PRO A 87 -7.31 -12.13 2.90
C PRO A 87 -6.14 -11.48 2.17
N PHE A 88 -6.25 -11.24 0.86
CA PHE A 88 -5.22 -10.58 0.08
C PHE A 88 -5.45 -9.07 0.04
N VAL A 89 -6.62 -8.61 -0.43
CA VAL A 89 -6.92 -7.17 -0.57
C VAL A 89 -6.96 -6.45 0.79
N LEU A 90 -7.50 -7.10 1.82
CA LEU A 90 -7.62 -6.52 3.16
C LEU A 90 -6.27 -6.41 3.89
N ILE A 91 -5.22 -7.01 3.35
CA ILE A 91 -3.85 -6.81 3.80
C ILE A 91 -3.14 -5.81 2.89
N MET A 92 -3.21 -6.02 1.56
CA MET A 92 -2.47 -5.23 0.59
C MET A 92 -2.89 -3.76 0.57
N GLY A 93 -4.18 -3.44 0.59
CA GLY A 93 -4.63 -2.04 0.55
C GLY A 93 -4.05 -1.21 1.71
N PRO A 94 -4.28 -1.61 2.97
CA PRO A 94 -3.69 -0.92 4.12
C PRO A 94 -2.15 -0.90 4.11
N LEU A 95 -1.51 -2.00 3.67
CA LEU A 95 -0.06 -2.08 3.53
C LEU A 95 0.47 -1.03 2.53
N LEU A 96 -0.12 -0.96 1.33
CA LEU A 96 0.26 0.00 0.29
C LEU A 96 0.08 1.44 0.77
N ALA A 97 -1.04 1.76 1.40
CA ALA A 97 -1.28 3.08 1.96
C ALA A 97 -0.26 3.45 3.05
N ALA A 98 0.08 2.52 3.94
CA ALA A 98 1.06 2.76 5.00
C ALA A 98 2.48 2.98 4.45
N ILE A 99 2.90 2.20 3.44
CA ILE A 99 4.18 2.39 2.72
C ILE A 99 4.19 3.72 1.98
N ALA A 100 3.09 4.07 1.29
CA ALA A 100 2.96 5.33 0.57
C ALA A 100 3.10 6.54 1.51
N ALA A 101 2.53 6.46 2.71
CA ALA A 101 2.71 7.46 3.77
C ALA A 101 4.16 7.51 4.31
N GLY A 102 4.94 6.44 4.14
CA GLY A 102 6.34 6.34 4.55
C GLY A 102 6.55 5.68 5.91
N ASN A 103 5.59 4.88 6.37
CA ASN A 103 5.72 4.11 7.60
C ASN A 103 6.46 2.80 7.34
N ALA A 104 7.14 2.28 8.37
CA ALA A 104 7.44 0.86 8.45
C ALA A 104 6.14 0.10 8.76
N VAL A 105 6.01 -1.14 8.27
CA VAL A 105 4.76 -1.89 8.40
C VAL A 105 5.02 -3.30 8.89
N VAL A 106 4.30 -3.71 9.93
CA VAL A 106 4.19 -5.10 10.37
C VAL A 106 2.86 -5.65 9.87
N VAL A 107 2.89 -6.82 9.25
CA VAL A 107 1.70 -7.48 8.71
C VAL A 107 1.40 -8.71 9.56
N LYS A 108 0.17 -8.81 10.07
CA LYS A 108 -0.38 -10.01 10.74
C LYS A 108 -1.54 -10.56 9.92
N PRO A 109 -1.30 -11.55 9.03
CA PRO A 109 -2.37 -12.21 8.30
C PRO A 109 -3.29 -13.01 9.24
N SER A 110 -4.51 -13.30 8.78
CA SER A 110 -5.43 -14.19 9.50
C SER A 110 -4.95 -15.64 9.42
N GLU A 111 -4.93 -16.31 10.56
CA GLU A 111 -4.64 -17.75 10.69
C GLU A 111 -5.68 -18.64 10.00
N ILE A 112 -6.91 -18.14 9.79
CA ILE A 112 -7.98 -18.88 9.10
C ILE A 112 -7.66 -19.03 7.60
N SER A 113 -6.95 -18.06 7.01
CA SER A 113 -6.57 -18.05 5.60
C SER A 113 -5.09 -18.43 5.43
N GLU A 114 -4.74 -19.63 5.90
CA GLU A 114 -3.35 -20.11 6.06
C GLU A 114 -2.53 -20.06 4.76
N ASN A 115 -3.13 -20.41 3.62
CA ASN A 115 -2.42 -20.38 2.32
C ASN A 115 -2.01 -18.95 1.95
N THR A 116 -2.89 -17.97 2.15
CA THR A 116 -2.60 -16.56 1.89
C THR A 116 -1.56 -16.04 2.87
N ALA A 117 -1.63 -16.43 4.14
CA ALA A 117 -0.63 -16.07 5.14
C ALA A 117 0.79 -16.53 4.74
N LYS A 118 0.93 -17.78 4.28
CA LYS A 118 2.21 -18.33 3.78
C LYS A 118 2.72 -17.59 2.55
N VAL A 119 1.83 -17.14 1.67
CA VAL A 119 2.20 -16.33 0.50
C VAL A 119 2.79 -14.99 0.93
N PHE A 120 2.17 -14.29 1.88
CA PHE A 120 2.73 -13.03 2.41
C PHE A 120 4.08 -13.23 3.08
N GLU A 121 4.21 -14.26 3.92
CA GLU A 121 5.46 -14.60 4.60
C GLU A 121 6.60 -14.87 3.59
N LYS A 122 6.30 -15.58 2.50
CA LYS A 122 7.28 -15.91 1.46
C LYS A 122 7.62 -14.73 0.55
N LEU A 123 6.63 -13.95 0.13
CA LEU A 123 6.80 -12.94 -0.92
C LEU A 123 7.24 -11.59 -0.40
N LEU A 124 6.70 -11.08 0.71
CA LEU A 124 7.04 -9.72 1.18
C LEU A 124 8.55 -9.50 1.34
N PRO A 125 9.33 -10.43 1.94
CA PRO A 125 10.77 -10.23 2.11
C PRO A 125 11.59 -10.22 0.81
N GLN A 126 11.00 -10.62 -0.32
CA GLN A 126 11.67 -10.61 -1.63
C GLN A 126 11.54 -9.27 -2.35
N TYR A 127 10.57 -8.43 -1.96
CA TYR A 127 10.23 -7.20 -2.68
C TYR A 127 10.24 -5.94 -1.81
N ILE A 128 10.24 -6.09 -0.48
CA ILE A 128 10.29 -4.99 0.50
C ILE A 128 11.48 -5.22 1.44
N ASP A 129 12.11 -4.12 1.86
CA ASP A 129 13.13 -4.14 2.91
C ASP A 129 12.59 -4.78 4.21
N LYS A 130 13.46 -5.51 4.92
CA LYS A 130 13.16 -6.11 6.23
C LYS A 130 13.29 -5.09 7.36
#